data_AF-A0A953TRE5-F1
#
_entry.id   AF-A0A953TRE5-F1
#
_cell.length_a   1.000
_cell.length_b   1.000
_cell.length_c   1.000
_cell.angle_alpha   90.00
_cell.angle_beta   90.00
_cell.angle_gamma   90.00
#
_symmetry.space_group_name_H-M   'P 1'
#
loop_
_entity.id
_entity.type
_entity.pdbx_description
1 polymer ?
#
loop_
_entity_poly.entity_id
_entity_poly.type
_entity_poly.pdbx_seq_one_letter_code
_entity_poly.pdbx_strand_id
1 'polypeptide(L)'
;MTRFAVSLTLLLNITMTMPARADEGHRDARAHIRSDHHALLDAVDAGSRESATFAGLVRHLASSDVVVYLVYDFAPRPGVAAHISFVSTAGGWRYVRVAIDPKYSGWQRLGLLGHELEHAVEIADATSVVDAPSLAALYRRIGFRSGADGEDRFDTLDAIKTGWRIQQEAGRGDYAAQDPFR
;
A
#
# COMPACT_ATOMS: atom_id res chain seq x y z
N MET A 1 45.22 -63.59 -12.58
CA MET A 1 44.74 -62.83 -13.77
C MET A 1 43.33 -62.33 -13.45
N THR A 2 43.29 -61.19 -12.76
CA THR A 2 42.61 -59.93 -13.15
C THR A 2 41.11 -59.92 -12.82
N ARG A 3 40.78 -59.38 -11.64
CA ARG A 3 39.41 -59.03 -11.21
C ARG A 3 39.03 -57.68 -11.83
N PHE A 4 37.94 -57.63 -12.59
CA PHE A 4 37.33 -56.38 -13.06
C PHE A 4 36.49 -55.77 -11.93
N ALA A 5 36.80 -54.54 -11.54
CA ALA A 5 35.94 -53.72 -10.69
C ALA A 5 35.23 -52.70 -11.60
N VAL A 6 33.90 -52.77 -11.66
CA VAL A 6 33.07 -51.75 -12.32
C VAL A 6 32.75 -50.69 -11.27
N SER A 7 33.34 -49.51 -11.43
CA SER A 7 32.98 -48.32 -10.63
C SER A 7 31.62 -47.80 -11.07
N LEU A 8 30.64 -47.85 -10.19
CA LEU A 8 29.33 -47.24 -10.33
C LEU A 8 29.42 -45.79 -9.87
N THR A 9 29.56 -44.85 -10.81
CA THR A 9 29.53 -43.41 -10.49
C THR A 9 28.08 -42.95 -10.34
N LEU A 10 27.64 -42.76 -9.10
CA LEU A 10 26.33 -42.19 -8.78
C LEU A 10 26.41 -40.65 -8.93
N LEU A 11 25.84 -40.11 -10.00
CA LEU A 11 25.64 -38.66 -10.15
C LEU A 11 24.47 -38.21 -9.26
N LEU A 12 24.79 -37.59 -8.13
CA LEU A 12 23.81 -36.98 -7.23
C LEU A 12 23.39 -35.63 -7.81
N ASN A 13 22.27 -35.58 -8.53
CA ASN A 13 21.64 -34.32 -8.92
C ASN A 13 21.02 -33.69 -7.67
N ILE A 14 21.70 -32.72 -7.07
CA ILE A 14 21.14 -31.88 -6.01
C ILE A 14 20.26 -30.83 -6.69
N THR A 15 18.97 -31.12 -6.83
CA THR A 15 17.98 -30.12 -7.23
C THR A 15 17.76 -29.18 -6.06
N MET A 16 18.48 -28.06 -6.03
CA MET A 16 18.29 -27.01 -5.03
C MET A 16 16.93 -26.33 -5.29
N THR A 17 15.89 -26.81 -4.61
CA THR A 17 14.58 -26.16 -4.62
C THR A 17 14.68 -24.93 -3.72
N MET A 18 14.76 -23.74 -4.32
CA MET A 18 14.62 -22.51 -3.55
C MET A 18 13.18 -22.41 -3.03
N PRO A 19 12.96 -22.23 -1.72
CA PRO A 19 11.61 -22.07 -1.20
C PRO A 19 11.11 -20.68 -1.61
N ALA A 20 9.92 -20.63 -2.20
CA ALA A 20 9.20 -19.40 -2.52
C ALA A 20 8.69 -18.72 -1.22
N ARG A 21 9.59 -18.12 -0.43
CA ARG A 21 9.22 -17.41 0.82
C ARG A 21 8.88 -15.93 0.63
N ALA A 22 9.18 -15.35 -0.53
CA ALA A 22 8.96 -13.93 -0.77
C ALA A 22 7.49 -13.57 -1.02
N ASP A 23 6.68 -14.49 -1.58
CA ASP A 23 5.27 -14.22 -1.92
C ASP A 23 4.35 -14.35 -0.68
N GLU A 24 4.61 -15.28 0.24
CA GLU A 24 3.78 -15.47 1.45
C GLU A 24 3.87 -14.29 2.41
N GLY A 25 5.08 -13.84 2.78
CA GLY A 25 5.25 -12.72 3.71
C GLY A 25 4.71 -11.38 3.17
N HIS A 26 4.74 -11.21 1.84
CA HIS A 26 4.19 -10.01 1.19
C HIS A 26 2.66 -10.03 1.16
N ARG A 27 2.04 -11.19 0.90
CA ARG A 27 0.58 -11.36 0.97
C ARG A 27 0.04 -11.17 2.37
N ASP A 28 0.75 -11.66 3.38
CA ASP A 28 0.39 -11.45 4.79
C ASP A 28 0.49 -9.98 5.18
N ALA A 29 1.54 -9.28 4.72
CA ALA A 29 1.73 -7.86 5.02
C ALA A 29 0.62 -6.96 4.45
N ARG A 30 -0.01 -7.33 3.32
CA ARG A 30 -1.15 -6.58 2.76
C ARG A 30 -2.52 -7.16 3.10
N ALA A 31 -2.63 -8.08 4.07
CA ALA A 31 -3.90 -8.78 4.38
C ALA A 31 -5.07 -7.82 4.66
N HIS A 32 -4.78 -6.62 5.16
CA HIS A 32 -5.75 -5.57 5.47
C HIS A 32 -5.97 -4.56 4.34
N ILE A 33 -5.31 -4.72 3.19
CA ILE A 33 -5.51 -3.92 1.99
C ILE A 33 -6.12 -4.80 0.91
N ARG A 34 -7.30 -4.42 0.44
CA ARG A 34 -8.13 -5.23 -0.46
C ARG A 34 -8.51 -4.42 -1.68
N SER A 35 -8.61 -5.07 -2.84
CA SER A 35 -9.14 -4.47 -4.06
C SER A 35 -9.63 -5.59 -4.99
N ASP A 36 -10.62 -5.28 -5.81
CA ASP A 36 -11.03 -6.07 -6.97
C ASP A 36 -10.21 -5.72 -8.24
N HIS A 37 -9.44 -4.63 -8.20
CA HIS A 37 -8.57 -4.21 -9.29
C HIS A 37 -7.13 -4.71 -9.05
N HIS A 38 -6.70 -5.68 -9.85
CA HIS A 38 -5.32 -6.19 -9.82
C HIS A 38 -4.28 -5.07 -9.94
N ALA A 39 -4.50 -4.07 -10.81
CA ALA A 39 -3.57 -2.94 -10.99
C ALA A 39 -3.37 -2.08 -9.72
N LEU A 40 -4.32 -2.06 -8.77
CA LEU A 40 -4.15 -1.38 -7.49
C LEU A 40 -3.38 -2.25 -6.50
N LEU A 41 -3.63 -3.56 -6.50
CA LEU A 41 -2.85 -4.52 -5.72
C LEU A 41 -1.38 -4.57 -6.18
N ASP A 42 -1.13 -4.57 -7.48
CA ASP A 42 0.21 -4.50 -8.05
C ASP A 42 0.92 -3.18 -7.68
N ALA A 43 0.17 -2.07 -7.57
CA ALA A 43 0.71 -0.80 -7.10
C ALA A 43 1.07 -0.83 -5.62
N VAL A 44 0.27 -1.49 -4.77
CA VAL A 44 0.63 -1.73 -3.36
C VAL A 44 1.92 -2.55 -3.28
N ASP A 45 2.02 -3.59 -4.10
CA ASP A 45 3.19 -4.47 -4.13
C ASP A 45 4.44 -3.74 -4.62
N ALA A 46 4.32 -2.92 -5.65
CA ALA A 46 5.38 -2.03 -6.12
C ALA A 46 5.80 -1.02 -5.04
N GLY A 47 4.83 -0.34 -4.43
CA GLY A 47 5.06 0.62 -3.35
C GLY A 47 5.83 0.00 -2.20
N SER A 48 5.44 -1.18 -1.73
CA SER A 48 6.14 -1.88 -0.64
C SER A 48 7.57 -2.31 -1.00
N ARG A 49 7.87 -2.59 -2.27
CA ARG A 49 9.24 -2.91 -2.69
C ARG A 49 10.11 -1.67 -2.88
N GLU A 50 9.53 -0.59 -3.38
CA GLU A 50 10.25 0.59 -3.88
C GLU A 50 10.35 1.71 -2.84
N SER A 51 9.49 1.69 -1.81
CA SER A 51 9.44 2.68 -0.75
C SER A 51 9.39 2.03 0.62
N ALA A 52 10.43 2.28 1.42
CA ALA A 52 10.48 1.83 2.82
C ALA A 52 9.39 2.51 3.65
N THR A 53 9.03 3.74 3.31
CA THR A 53 7.93 4.48 3.93
C THR A 53 6.60 3.78 3.63
N PHE A 54 6.31 3.46 2.37
CA PHE A 54 5.10 2.73 1.97
C PHE A 54 5.01 1.35 2.65
N ALA A 55 6.12 0.60 2.68
CA ALA A 55 6.20 -0.68 3.38
C ALA A 55 5.96 -0.54 4.91
N GLY A 56 6.29 0.61 5.50
CA GLY A 56 5.95 0.94 6.88
C GLY A 56 4.45 1.06 7.09
N LEU A 57 3.76 1.83 6.25
CA LEU A 57 2.30 2.02 6.33
C LEU A 57 1.55 0.70 6.20
N VAL A 58 1.92 -0.12 5.21
CA VAL A 58 1.29 -1.43 4.97
C VAL A 58 1.43 -2.33 6.20
N ARG A 59 2.62 -2.39 6.83
CA ARG A 59 2.84 -3.17 8.05
C ARG A 59 2.06 -2.63 9.25
N HIS A 60 1.96 -1.31 9.40
CA HIS A 60 1.19 -0.70 10.48
C HIS A 60 -0.29 -1.10 10.36
N LEU A 61 -0.85 -0.95 9.16
CA LEU A 61 -2.23 -1.34 8.87
C LEU A 61 -2.47 -2.85 9.10
N ALA A 62 -1.54 -3.71 8.70
CA ALA A 62 -1.61 -5.15 8.93
C ALA A 62 -1.67 -5.53 10.41
N SER A 63 -1.15 -4.69 11.30
CA SER A 63 -1.22 -4.88 12.75
C SER A 63 -2.40 -4.19 13.43
N SER A 64 -3.26 -3.51 12.65
CA SER A 64 -4.43 -2.76 13.14
C SER A 64 -5.74 -3.49 12.92
N ASP A 65 -6.85 -2.93 13.43
CA ASP A 65 -8.22 -3.34 13.17
C ASP A 65 -8.85 -2.62 11.96
N VAL A 66 -8.06 -1.89 11.15
CA VAL A 66 -8.53 -1.19 9.96
C VAL A 66 -8.30 -2.02 8.70
N VAL A 67 -9.36 -2.21 7.91
CA VAL A 67 -9.30 -2.83 6.58
C VAL A 67 -9.60 -1.78 5.52
N VAL A 68 -8.68 -1.63 4.57
CA VAL A 68 -8.72 -0.66 3.49
C VAL A 68 -9.18 -1.33 2.19
N TYR A 69 -10.25 -0.82 1.59
CA TYR A 69 -10.67 -1.18 0.24
C TYR A 69 -10.21 -0.13 -0.77
N LEU A 70 -9.32 -0.51 -1.69
CA LEU A 70 -8.86 0.33 -2.78
C LEU A 70 -9.77 0.15 -3.99
N VAL A 71 -10.21 1.25 -4.59
CA VAL A 71 -10.95 1.26 -5.86
C VAL A 71 -10.51 2.41 -6.75
N TYR A 72 -10.77 2.30 -8.05
CA TYR A 72 -10.71 3.47 -8.92
C TYR A 72 -11.95 4.34 -8.78
N ASP A 73 -11.75 5.65 -8.83
CA ASP A 73 -12.82 6.62 -9.00
C ASP A 73 -12.84 7.09 -10.46
N PHE A 74 -13.80 6.58 -11.23
CA PHE A 74 -13.95 6.92 -12.65
C PHE A 74 -14.73 8.22 -12.88
N ALA A 75 -15.28 8.83 -11.84
CA ALA A 75 -15.98 10.10 -11.89
C ALA A 75 -15.50 11.05 -10.78
N PRO A 76 -14.18 11.34 -10.71
CA PRO A 76 -13.61 12.11 -9.62
C PRO A 76 -14.14 13.54 -9.65
N ARG A 77 -14.35 14.11 -8.46
CA ARG A 77 -14.68 15.53 -8.33
C ARG A 77 -13.50 16.37 -8.83
N PRO A 78 -13.73 17.52 -9.50
CA PRO A 78 -12.65 18.41 -9.90
C PRO A 78 -11.72 18.74 -8.74
N GLY A 79 -10.41 18.54 -8.95
CA GLY A 79 -9.38 18.81 -7.94
C GLY A 79 -9.22 17.73 -6.86
N VAL A 80 -9.91 16.58 -6.95
CA VAL A 80 -9.72 15.45 -6.04
C VAL A 80 -9.01 14.32 -6.77
N ALA A 81 -7.76 14.04 -6.39
CA ALA A 81 -6.94 13.00 -7.01
C ALA A 81 -7.13 11.62 -6.33
N ALA A 82 -7.37 11.63 -5.03
CA ALA A 82 -7.76 10.49 -4.23
C ALA A 82 -8.56 10.96 -3.01
N HIS A 83 -9.27 10.05 -2.36
CA HIS A 83 -9.90 10.30 -1.07
C HIS A 83 -10.18 9.02 -0.30
N ILE A 84 -10.16 9.12 1.03
CA ILE A 84 -10.61 8.10 1.97
C ILE A 84 -12.02 8.39 2.50
N SER A 85 -12.78 7.34 2.77
CA SER A 85 -14.12 7.43 3.36
C SER A 85 -14.38 6.25 4.30
N PHE A 86 -15.16 6.48 5.36
CA PHE A 86 -15.58 5.43 6.26
C PHE A 86 -16.70 4.59 5.63
N VAL A 87 -16.59 3.27 5.71
CA VAL A 87 -17.62 2.34 5.20
C VAL A 87 -18.49 1.83 6.35
N SER A 88 -17.90 1.12 7.32
CA SER A 88 -18.63 0.53 8.44
C SER A 88 -17.69 0.02 9.54
N THR A 89 -18.26 -0.27 10.72
CA THR A 89 -17.61 -1.09 11.75
C THR A 89 -18.37 -2.41 11.85
N ALA A 90 -17.71 -3.54 11.70
CA ALA A 90 -18.34 -4.86 11.81
C ALA A 90 -17.35 -5.94 12.25
N GLY A 91 -17.77 -6.80 13.18
CA GLY A 91 -16.96 -7.94 13.64
C GLY A 91 -15.65 -7.55 14.33
N GLY A 92 -15.59 -6.37 14.95
CA GLY A 92 -14.38 -5.83 15.57
C GLY A 92 -13.40 -5.16 14.59
N TRP A 93 -13.80 -4.99 13.33
CA TRP A 93 -13.01 -4.34 12.28
C TRP A 93 -13.64 -3.03 11.83
N ARG A 94 -12.80 -2.08 11.44
CA ARG A 94 -13.19 -0.79 10.85
C ARG A 94 -12.83 -0.80 9.38
N TYR A 95 -13.83 -0.60 8.54
CA TYR A 95 -13.68 -0.67 7.08
C TYR A 95 -13.68 0.73 6.49
N VAL A 96 -12.65 1.02 5.70
CA VAL A 96 -12.50 2.27 4.98
C VAL A 96 -12.35 2.00 3.49
N ARG A 97 -12.76 2.97 2.67
CA ARG A 97 -12.61 2.93 1.21
C ARG A 97 -11.70 4.07 0.79
N VAL A 98 -10.65 3.73 0.05
CA VAL A 98 -9.78 4.66 -0.64
C VAL A 98 -10.11 4.60 -2.13
N ALA A 99 -10.49 5.74 -2.67
CA ALA A 99 -10.78 5.92 -4.09
C ALA A 99 -9.68 6.74 -4.73
N ILE A 100 -9.16 6.29 -5.88
CA ILE A 100 -8.08 6.98 -6.62
C ILE A 100 -8.46 7.23 -8.07
N ASP A 101 -8.14 8.41 -8.58
CA ASP A 101 -8.34 8.75 -9.99
C ASP A 101 -7.38 7.90 -10.86
N PRO A 102 -7.90 7.10 -11.82
CA PRO A 102 -7.10 6.19 -12.64
C PRO A 102 -6.09 6.91 -13.53
N LYS A 103 -6.21 8.23 -13.76
CA LYS A 103 -5.26 9.00 -14.59
C LYS A 103 -3.85 9.05 -13.98
N TYR A 104 -3.71 8.87 -12.67
CA TYR A 104 -2.41 8.83 -12.01
C TYR A 104 -1.79 7.44 -12.12
N SER A 105 -0.49 7.38 -12.41
CA SER A 105 0.27 6.13 -12.61
C SER A 105 1.70 6.25 -12.07
N GLY A 106 2.44 5.14 -12.04
CA GLY A 106 3.83 5.09 -11.56
C GLY A 106 4.00 5.69 -10.17
N TRP A 107 5.12 6.38 -9.96
CA TRP A 107 5.44 7.05 -8.70
C TRP A 107 4.38 8.06 -8.22
N GLN A 108 3.64 8.72 -9.13
CA GLN A 108 2.56 9.64 -8.74
C GLN A 108 1.43 8.88 -8.03
N ARG A 109 1.02 7.74 -8.59
CA ARG A 109 0.03 6.85 -7.97
C ARG A 109 0.51 6.34 -6.62
N LEU A 110 1.78 5.95 -6.52
CA LEU A 110 2.35 5.47 -5.24
C LEU A 110 2.32 6.56 -4.17
N GLY A 111 2.62 7.80 -4.54
CA GLY A 111 2.50 8.95 -3.63
C GLY A 111 1.07 9.19 -3.16
N LEU A 112 0.10 9.14 -4.07
CA LEU A 112 -1.32 9.31 -3.71
C LEU A 112 -1.82 8.15 -2.84
N LEU A 113 -1.51 6.91 -3.19
CA LEU A 113 -1.85 5.76 -2.34
C LEU A 113 -1.19 5.89 -0.97
N GLY A 114 0.08 6.28 -0.91
CA GLY A 114 0.80 6.52 0.33
C GLY A 114 0.15 7.57 1.22
N HIS A 115 -0.29 8.67 0.62
CA HIS A 115 -1.04 9.73 1.31
C HIS A 115 -2.34 9.20 1.93
N GLU A 116 -3.15 8.48 1.15
CA GLU A 116 -4.41 7.92 1.65
C GLU A 116 -4.20 6.77 2.66
N LEU A 117 -3.11 6.02 2.55
CA LEU A 117 -2.75 4.99 3.53
C LEU A 117 -2.23 5.61 4.84
N GLU A 118 -1.57 6.77 4.80
CA GLU A 118 -1.27 7.53 6.04
C GLU A 118 -2.56 7.93 6.74
N HIS A 119 -3.56 8.42 6.00
CA HIS A 119 -4.88 8.67 6.58
C HIS A 119 -5.50 7.41 7.19
N ALA A 120 -5.36 6.25 6.54
CA ALA A 120 -5.80 4.99 7.13
C ALA A 120 -5.04 4.63 8.42
N VAL A 121 -3.75 4.96 8.53
CA VAL A 121 -2.94 4.80 9.75
C VAL A 121 -3.41 5.75 10.86
N GLU A 122 -3.70 7.02 10.54
CA GLU A 122 -4.27 7.98 11.51
C GLU A 122 -5.61 7.48 12.07
N ILE A 123 -6.43 6.87 11.21
CA ILE A 123 -7.68 6.21 11.63
C ILE A 123 -7.37 5.00 12.51
N ALA A 124 -6.39 4.17 12.14
CA ALA A 124 -5.98 3.00 12.93
C ALA A 124 -5.58 3.40 14.36
N ASP A 125 -4.78 4.46 14.50
CA ASP A 125 -4.29 4.96 15.78
C ASP A 125 -5.39 5.66 16.60
N ALA A 126 -6.42 6.19 15.95
CA ALA A 126 -7.56 6.83 16.59
C ALA A 126 -8.72 5.84 16.82
N THR A 127 -8.65 5.03 17.88
CA THR A 127 -9.67 4.05 18.26
C THR A 127 -11.08 4.63 18.49
N SER A 128 -11.21 5.95 18.66
CA SER A 128 -12.50 6.65 18.75
C SER A 128 -13.21 6.83 17.40
N VAL A 129 -12.53 6.60 16.28
CA VAL A 129 -13.15 6.61 14.94
C VAL A 129 -13.84 5.28 14.70
N VAL A 130 -15.18 5.30 14.69
CA VAL A 130 -16.04 4.12 14.52
C VAL A 130 -17.14 4.31 13.46
N ASP A 131 -17.25 5.53 12.91
CA ASP A 131 -18.21 5.93 11.89
C ASP A 131 -17.75 7.22 11.15
N ALA A 132 -18.52 7.66 10.15
CA ALA A 132 -18.19 8.87 9.39
C ALA A 132 -18.22 10.17 10.24
N PRO A 133 -19.17 10.38 11.18
CA PRO A 133 -19.13 11.53 12.08
C PRO A 133 -17.87 11.59 12.97
N SER A 134 -17.47 10.48 13.57
CA SER A 134 -16.25 10.39 14.39
C SER A 134 -14.98 10.56 13.57
N LEU A 135 -14.96 10.09 12.31
CA LEU A 135 -13.90 10.38 11.35
C LEU A 135 -13.77 11.89 11.07
N ALA A 136 -14.90 12.56 10.79
CA ALA A 136 -14.90 14.00 10.57
C ALA A 136 -14.43 14.76 11.83
N ALA A 137 -14.80 14.29 13.03
CA ALA A 137 -14.34 14.87 14.29
C ALA A 137 -12.83 14.70 14.51
N LEU A 138 -12.24 13.55 14.13
CA LEU A 138 -10.80 13.36 14.12
C LEU A 138 -10.12 14.42 13.23
N TYR A 139 -10.55 14.52 11.97
CA TYR A 139 -9.88 15.39 11.01
C TYR A 139 -10.07 16.89 11.24
N ARG A 140 -11.18 17.29 11.85
CA ARG A 140 -11.33 18.67 12.37
C ARG A 140 -10.32 19.01 13.46
N ARG A 141 -9.81 18.00 14.18
CA ARG A 141 -8.84 18.19 15.28
C ARG A 141 -7.39 18.17 14.80
N ILE A 142 -7.04 17.22 13.93
CA ILE A 142 -5.63 16.99 13.53
C ILE A 142 -5.29 17.57 12.16
N GLY A 143 -6.31 17.84 11.33
CA GLY A 143 -6.14 18.28 9.96
C GLY A 143 -6.44 19.76 9.74
N PHE A 144 -6.36 20.16 8.48
CA PHE A 144 -6.75 21.47 7.98
C PHE A 144 -7.69 21.29 6.78
N ARG A 145 -8.51 22.30 6.49
CA ARG A 145 -9.45 22.23 5.37
C ARG A 145 -8.71 22.24 4.04
N SER A 146 -9.02 21.31 3.16
CA SER A 146 -8.36 21.11 1.85
C SER A 146 -9.32 21.21 0.66
N GLY A 147 -10.60 21.48 0.89
CA GLY A 147 -11.63 21.67 -0.14
C GLY A 147 -12.01 23.13 -0.38
N ALA A 148 -12.88 23.35 -1.37
CA ALA A 148 -13.53 24.64 -1.58
C ALA A 148 -14.43 25.01 -0.39
N ASP A 149 -14.79 26.29 -0.29
CA ASP A 149 -15.66 26.80 0.77
C ASP A 149 -16.98 26.00 0.85
N GLY A 150 -17.29 25.52 2.06
CA GLY A 150 -18.46 24.70 2.32
C GLY A 150 -18.23 23.18 2.21
N GLU A 151 -17.05 22.74 1.78
CA GLU A 151 -16.70 21.32 1.79
C GLU A 151 -16.02 20.92 3.11
N ASP A 152 -16.52 19.85 3.72
CA ASP A 152 -15.89 19.19 4.87
C ASP A 152 -14.82 18.20 4.37
N ARG A 153 -13.83 18.76 3.64
CA ARG A 153 -12.62 18.05 3.22
C ARG A 153 -11.46 18.50 4.08
N PHE A 154 -10.75 17.53 4.62
CA PHE A 154 -9.61 17.75 5.49
C PHE A 154 -8.42 16.95 4.99
N ASP A 155 -7.24 17.44 5.30
CA ASP A 155 -5.96 16.81 5.02
C ASP A 155 -5.03 17.05 6.23
N THR A 156 -3.94 16.29 6.31
CA THR A 156 -2.95 16.39 7.38
C THR A 156 -1.57 16.64 6.82
N LEU A 157 -0.73 17.34 7.58
CA LEU A 157 0.65 17.60 7.17
C LEU A 157 1.45 16.31 7.04
N ASP A 158 1.12 15.30 7.84
CA ASP A 158 1.81 14.02 7.84
C ASP A 158 1.46 13.21 6.58
N ALA A 159 0.18 13.15 6.19
CA ALA A 159 -0.22 12.53 4.92
C ALA A 159 0.44 13.17 3.70
N ILE A 160 0.52 14.52 3.64
CA ILE A 160 1.21 15.22 2.55
C ILE A 160 2.70 14.85 2.51
N LYS A 161 3.39 14.93 3.66
CA LYS A 161 4.83 14.64 3.75
C LYS A 161 5.11 13.17 3.39
N THR A 162 4.29 12.26 3.90
CA THR A 162 4.38 10.82 3.61
C THR A 162 4.23 10.57 2.11
N GLY A 163 3.20 11.15 1.47
CA GLY A 163 3.00 11.03 0.03
C GLY A 163 4.21 11.53 -0.77
N TRP A 164 4.75 12.70 -0.44
CA TRP A 164 5.94 13.25 -1.09
C TRP A 164 7.18 12.39 -0.88
N ARG A 165 7.37 11.86 0.33
CA ARG A 165 8.49 10.97 0.66
C ARG A 165 8.45 9.71 -0.20
N ILE A 166 7.27 9.11 -0.34
CA ILE A 166 7.07 7.91 -1.16
C ILE A 166 7.36 8.20 -2.63
N GLN A 167 6.91 9.34 -3.17
CA GLN A 167 7.25 9.73 -4.55
C GLN A 167 8.75 9.84 -4.77
N GLN A 168 9.49 10.39 -3.80
CA GLN A 168 10.95 10.50 -3.88
C GLN A 168 11.66 9.15 -3.77
N GLU A 169 11.13 8.23 -2.97
CA GLU A 169 11.69 6.88 -2.82
C GLU A 169 11.45 6.05 -4.10
N ALA A 170 10.21 6.02 -4.58
CA ALA A 170 9.84 5.28 -5.79
C ALA A 170 10.46 5.87 -7.07
N GLY A 171 10.44 7.20 -7.22
CA GLY A 171 11.01 7.87 -8.39
C GLY A 171 12.52 7.65 -8.54
N ARG A 172 13.26 7.43 -7.44
CA ARG A 172 14.67 7.03 -7.49
C ARG A 172 14.86 5.58 -7.97
N GLY A 173 13.93 4.69 -7.64
CA GLY A 173 13.91 3.30 -8.12
C GLY A 173 13.68 3.22 -9.63
N ASP A 174 12.74 4.00 -10.16
CA ASP A 174 12.45 4.09 -11.59
C ASP A 174 13.67 4.57 -12.40
N TYR A 175 14.39 5.60 -11.93
CA TYR A 175 15.64 6.05 -12.57
C TYR A 175 16.73 4.98 -12.59
N ALA A 176 16.90 4.23 -11.49
CA ALA A 176 17.91 3.16 -11.40
C ALA A 176 17.55 1.93 -12.26
N ALA A 177 16.26 1.67 -12.50
CA ALA A 177 15.78 0.61 -13.38
C ALA A 177 15.90 0.97 -14.88
N GLN A 178 15.98 2.26 -15.20
CA GLN A 178 16.04 2.78 -16.57
C GLN A 178 17.42 3.31 -16.98
N ASP A 179 18.45 3.18 -16.13
CA ASP A 179 19.81 3.67 -16.41
C ASP A 179 20.42 2.95 -17.64
N PRO A 180 20.64 3.67 -18.76
CA PRO A 180 21.19 3.08 -19.99
C PRO A 180 22.70 2.79 -19.92
N PHE A 181 23.36 3.09 -18.80
CA PHE A 181 24.81 2.90 -18.61
C PHE A 181 25.17 1.72 -17.69
N ARG A 182 24.22 0.82 -17.42
CA ARG A 182 24.44 -0.40 -16.64
C ARG A 182 24.95 -1.56 -17.48
#